data_AF-T1G7P8-F1
#
_entry.id   AF-T1G7P8-F1
#
_cell.length_a   1.000
_cell.length_b   1.000
_cell.length_c   1.000
_cell.angle_alpha   90.00
_cell.angle_beta   90.00
_cell.angle_gamma   90.00
#
_symmetry.space_group_name_H-M   'P 1'
#
loop_
_entity.id
_entity.type
_entity.pdbx_description
1 polymer ?
#
loop_
_entity_poly.entity_id
_entity_poly.type
_entity_poly.pdbx_seq_one_letter_code
_entity_poly.pdbx_strand_id
1 'polypeptide(L)' 'MGIDICHKHDRKVHRKEPKTDDIYLRYLVKLYKFLARRTNAKFNQIVFKRLIMSRAPTSHLSLCQDCHAT' A
#
# COMPACT_ATOMS: atom_id res chain seq x y z
N MET A 1 9.35 -28.42 28.92
CA MET A 1 8.36 -27.56 29.60
C MET A 1 7.62 -26.78 28.52
N GLY A 2 6.30 -26.90 28.43
CA GLY A 2 5.51 -26.16 27.44
C GLY A 2 5.33 -24.72 27.91
N ILE A 3 5.73 -23.75 27.09
CA ILE A 3 5.50 -22.33 27.37
C ILE A 3 4.09 -22.02 26.87
N ASP A 4 3.22 -21.59 27.78
CA ASP A 4 1.88 -21.13 27.43
C ASP A 4 1.98 -19.70 26.87
N ILE A 5 2.01 -19.59 25.55
CA ILE A 5 2.09 -18.31 24.84
C ILE A 5 0.77 -18.10 24.08
N CYS A 6 0.16 -16.94 24.25
CA CYS A 6 -1.08 -16.58 23.56
C CYS A 6 -0.80 -16.27 22.08
N HIS A 7 -0.91 -17.26 21.19
CA HIS A 7 -0.62 -17.13 19.75
C HIS A 7 -1.69 -16.36 18.92
N LYS A 8 -2.62 -15.68 19.59
CA LYS A 8 -3.80 -15.06 18.93
C LYS A 8 -3.45 -13.93 17.96
N HIS A 9 -2.30 -13.25 18.16
CA HIS A 9 -1.93 -12.05 17.40
C HIS A 9 -0.60 -12.17 16.62
N ASP A 10 -0.02 -13.37 16.53
CA ASP A 10 1.27 -13.54 15.84
C ASP A 10 1.17 -13.26 14.34
N ARG A 11 0.00 -13.51 13.76
CA ARG A 11 -0.24 -13.25 12.34
C ARG A 11 -0.61 -11.79 12.10
N LYS A 12 0.34 -11.03 11.55
CA LYS A 12 0.07 -9.70 11.00
C LYS A 12 -0.71 -9.81 9.69
N VAL A 13 -1.94 -9.28 9.65
CA VAL A 13 -2.77 -9.23 8.44
C VAL A 13 -2.34 -8.03 7.59
N HIS A 14 -1.42 -8.24 6.66
CA HIS A 14 -0.99 -7.24 5.70
C HIS A 14 -1.20 -7.76 4.28
N ARG A 15 -1.75 -6.92 3.42
CA ARG A 15 -1.94 -7.28 2.01
C ARG A 15 -0.60 -7.24 1.28
N LYS A 16 -0.33 -8.30 0.53
CA LYS A 16 0.88 -8.42 -0.30
C LYS A 16 0.62 -8.05 -1.76
N GLU A 17 -0.65 -8.13 -2.19
CA GLU A 17 -1.09 -7.94 -3.57
C GLU A 17 -2.45 -7.24 -3.60
N PRO A 18 -2.77 -6.51 -4.68
CA PRO A 18 -4.08 -5.88 -4.86
C PRO A 18 -5.18 -6.94 -4.94
N LYS A 19 -6.40 -6.56 -4.52
CA LYS A 19 -7.58 -7.44 -4.59
C LYS A 19 -8.14 -7.53 -6.00
N THR A 20 -7.94 -6.52 -6.84
CA THR A 20 -8.48 -6.44 -8.19
C THR A 20 -7.59 -7.15 -9.20
N ASP A 21 -8.20 -7.78 -10.20
CA ASP A 21 -7.52 -8.48 -11.29
C ASP A 21 -7.10 -7.55 -12.44
N ASP A 22 -7.24 -6.23 -12.26
CA ASP A 22 -6.88 -5.22 -13.26
C ASP A 22 -5.41 -5.33 -13.66
N ILE A 23 -5.17 -5.57 -14.96
CA ILE A 23 -3.83 -5.81 -15.52
C ILE A 23 -2.94 -4.57 -15.32
N TYR A 24 -3.47 -3.38 -15.57
CA TYR A 24 -2.73 -2.12 -15.44
C TYR A 24 -2.31 -1.85 -14.00
N LEU A 25 -3.17 -2.15 -13.03
CA LEU A 25 -2.84 -1.98 -11.61
C LEU A 25 -1.75 -2.95 -11.18
N ARG A 26 -1.83 -4.22 -11.60
CA ARG A 26 -0.77 -5.21 -11.35
C ARG A 26 0.57 -4.79 -11.94
N TYR A 27 0.57 -4.17 -13.12
CA TYR A 27 1.79 -3.66 -13.74
C TYR A 27 2.42 -2.53 -12.90
N LEU A 28 1.61 -1.55 -12.47
CA LEU A 28 2.07 -0.46 -11.60
C LEU A 28 2.63 -0.98 -10.27
N VAL A 29 1.94 -1.93 -9.63
CA VAL A 29 2.39 -2.54 -8.38
C VAL A 29 3.74 -3.25 -8.57
N LYS A 30 3.95 -3.96 -9.69
CA LYS A 30 5.25 -4.59 -10.01
C LYS A 30 6.37 -3.56 -10.14
N LEU A 31 6.13 -2.46 -10.86
CA LEU A 31 7.10 -1.40 -11.05
C LEU A 31 7.49 -0.75 -9.72
N TYR A 32 6.51 -0.31 -8.93
CA TYR A 32 6.78 0.34 -7.64
C TYR A 32 7.35 -0.63 -6.60
N LYS A 33 7.05 -1.93 -6.66
CA LYS A 33 7.70 -2.95 -5.83
C LYS A 33 9.18 -3.09 -6.16
N PHE A 34 9.55 -3.03 -7.45
CA PHE A 34 10.94 -3.06 -7.87
C PHE A 34 11.69 -1.80 -7.42
N LEU A 35 11.11 -0.62 -7.69
CA LEU A 35 11.69 0.66 -7.30
C LEU A 35 11.83 0.80 -5.78
N ALA A 36 10.82 0.42 -5.00
CA ALA A 36 10.87 0.50 -3.54
C ALA A 36 11.96 -0.36 -2.89
N ARG A 37 12.43 -1.42 -3.57
CA ARG A 37 13.55 -2.26 -3.11
C ARG A 37 14.91 -1.71 -3.54
N ARG A 38 14.99 -1.04 -4.69
CA ARG A 38 16.24 -0.54 -5.29
C ARG A 38 16.55 0.90 -4.91
N THR A 39 15.53 1.71 -4.63
CA THR A 39 15.67 3.12 -4.28
C THR A 39 15.30 3.30 -2.81
N ASN A 40 16.20 3.91 -2.04
CA ASN A 40 15.97 4.23 -0.61
C ASN A 40 15.00 5.42 -0.42
N ALA A 41 14.24 5.79 -1.45
CA ALA A 41 13.28 6.87 -1.41
C ALA A 41 11.98 6.41 -0.71
N LYS A 42 11.65 7.06 0.41
CA LYS A 42 10.43 6.77 1.19
C LYS A 42 9.14 6.94 0.37
N PHE A 43 9.14 7.84 -0.61
CA PHE A 43 7.99 8.09 -1.49
C PHE A 43 7.51 6.82 -2.22
N ASN A 44 8.43 6.03 -2.80
CA ASN A 44 8.08 4.85 -3.59
C ASN A 44 7.41 3.76 -2.74
N GLN A 45 7.82 3.63 -1.47
CA GLN A 45 7.20 2.69 -0.53
C GLN A 45 5.77 3.13 -0.15
N ILE A 46 5.54 4.43 0.00
CA ILE A 46 4.21 5.00 0.31
C ILE A 46 3.26 4.79 -0.88
N VAL A 47 3.71 5.05 -2.10
CA VAL A 47 2.91 4.84 -3.33
C VAL A 47 2.54 3.37 -3.50
N PHE A 48 3.51 2.46 -3.36
CA PHE A 48 3.26 1.01 -3.41
C PHE A 48 2.21 0.57 -2.38
N LYS A 49 2.33 1.05 -1.13
CA LYS A 49 1.39 0.71 -0.06
C LYS A 49 -0.03 1.22 -0.36
N ARG A 50 -0.15 2.44 -0.91
CA ARG A 50 -1.43 3.03 -1.31
C ARG A 50 -2.09 2.26 -2.46
N LEU A 51 -1.32 1.79 -3.44
CA LEU A 51 -1.84 1.01 -4.58
C LEU A 51 -2.39 -0.37 -4.19
N ILE A 52 -1.83 -1.02 -3.16
CA ILE A 52 -2.29 -2.34 -2.69
C ILE A 52 -3.50 -2.26 -1.75
N MET A 53 -3.68 -1.11 -1.09
CA MET A 53 -4.87 -0.88 -0.27
C MET A 53 -6.12 -0.96 -1.15
N SER A 54 -7.22 -1.52 -0.61
CA SER A 54 -8.50 -1.51 -1.35
C SER A 54 -8.95 -0.07 -1.52
N ARG A 55 -9.79 0.13 -2.53
CA ARG A 55 -10.59 1.34 -2.83
C ARG A 55 -11.42 1.81 -1.61
N ALA A 56 -10.78 2.16 -0.50
CA ALA A 56 -11.29 3.25 0.33
C ALA A 56 -11.23 4.49 -0.58
N PRO A 57 -12.23 5.38 -0.54
CA PRO A 57 -12.18 6.57 -1.36
C PRO A 57 -10.90 7.32 -0.97
N THR A 58 -9.96 7.42 -1.91
CA THR A 58 -9.09 8.58 -1.96
C THR A 58 -10.05 9.75 -1.79
N SER A 59 -10.00 10.43 -0.65
CA SER A 59 -10.82 11.61 -0.37
C SER A 59 -10.89 12.43 -1.65
N HIS A 60 -12.10 12.70 -2.14
CA HIS A 60 -12.29 13.37 -3.42
C HIS A 60 -11.54 14.70 -3.35
N LEU A 61 -10.38 14.77 -3.99
CA LEU A 61 -9.62 16.01 -4.09
C LEU A 61 -10.38 16.86 -5.10
N SER A 62 -11.00 17.91 -4.60
CA SER A 62 -11.64 18.92 -5.43
C SER A 62 -10.58 19.91 -5.90
N LEU A 63 -10.67 20.38 -7.14
CA LEU A 63 -9.75 21.36 -7.72
C LEU A 63 -9.57 22.60 -6.82
N CYS A 64 -10.61 22.99 -6.08
CA CYS A 64 -10.60 24.11 -5.14
C CYS A 64 -9.69 23.86 -3.91
N GLN A 65 -9.61 22.62 -3.41
CA GLN A 65 -8.75 22.28 -2.26
C GLN A 65 -7.25 22.29 -2.62
N ASP A 66 -6.90 21.97 -3.86
CA ASP A 66 -5.50 21.93 -4.30
C ASP A 66 -4.93 23.36 -4.49
N CYS A 67 -5.75 24.33 -4.89
CA CYS A 67 -5.33 25.73 -5.10
C CYS A 67 -5.04 26.52 -3.82
N HIS A 68 -5.48 26.05 -2.64
CA HIS A 68 -5.24 26.73 -1.36
C HIS A 68 -3.89 26.38 -0.71
N ALA A 69 -3.13 25.47 -1.30
CA ALA A 69 -1.86 24.97 -0.75
C ALA A 69 -0.60 25.51 -1.47
N THR A 70 -0.76 26.46 -2.40
CA THR A 70 0.33 27.17 -3.09
C THR A 70 0.58 28.55 -2.51
#